data_AF-A0A7U5MJ74-F1
#
_entry.id   AF-A0A7U5MJ74-F1
#
_cell.length_a   1.000
_cell.length_b   1.000
_cell.length_c   1.000
_cell.angle_alpha   90.00
_cell.angle_beta   90.00
_cell.angle_gamma   90.00
#
_symmetry.space_group_name_H-M   'P 1'
#
loop_
_entity.id
_entity.type
_entity.pdbx_description
1 polymer ?
#
loop_
_entity_poly.entity_id
_entity_poly.type
_entity_poly.pdbx_seq_one_letter_code
_entity_poly.pdbx_strand_id
1 'polypeptide(L)'
;MADGLDAMTAMRTKTTGSRRALPPPRHQPRATPVPMPEPPSAPKQAQVQPAETPAQTTAASVTDLAKVSLYLDEFTDTYLETVRATARTARPRVDATRSAVVRLALTRLADQLNPAQVVNELQRNAATHTGPGRKRA
;
A
#
# COMPACT_ATOMS: atom_id res chain seq x y z
N MET A 1 13.21 32.85 36.12
CA MET A 1 13.03 31.74 35.17
C MET A 1 12.93 30.45 35.98
N ALA A 2 11.75 30.09 36.49
CA ALA A 2 11.57 28.89 37.33
C ALA A 2 10.24 28.14 37.11
N ASP A 3 9.47 28.45 36.07
CA ASP A 3 8.08 27.97 35.91
C ASP A 3 7.90 26.83 34.88
N GLY A 4 8.97 26.16 34.46
CA GLY A 4 8.90 25.07 33.47
C GLY A 4 8.58 23.70 34.07
N LEU A 5 9.20 23.36 35.21
CA LEU A 5 9.06 22.06 35.87
C LEU A 5 7.74 21.95 36.66
N ASP A 6 7.24 23.07 37.18
CA ASP A 6 5.99 23.07 37.94
C ASP A 6 4.77 22.95 37.02
N ALA A 7 4.81 23.55 35.83
CA ALA A 7 3.80 23.39 34.79
C ALA A 7 3.68 21.92 34.29
N MET A 8 4.81 21.22 34.18
CA MET A 8 4.84 19.78 33.82
C MET A 8 4.22 18.91 34.92
N THR A 9 4.45 19.27 36.19
CA THR A 9 3.90 18.55 37.34
C THR A 9 2.39 18.75 37.46
N ALA A 10 1.90 19.97 37.22
CA ALA A 10 0.47 20.28 37.16
C ALA A 10 -0.27 19.58 36.00
N MET A 11 0.38 19.40 34.84
CA MET A 11 -0.21 18.64 33.73
C MET A 11 -0.32 17.14 34.05
N ARG A 12 0.65 16.58 34.77
CA ARG A 12 0.67 15.15 35.14
C ARG A 12 -0.39 14.80 36.18
N THR A 13 -0.65 15.69 37.14
CA THR A 13 -1.72 15.51 38.15
C THR A 13 -3.11 15.72 37.55
N LYS A 14 -3.26 16.63 36.58
CA LYS A 14 -4.53 16.84 35.86
C LYS A 14 -4.95 15.64 34.99
N THR A 15 -3.99 14.89 34.46
CA THR A 15 -4.24 13.65 33.67
C THR A 15 -4.51 12.43 34.55
N THR A 16 -3.94 12.34 35.75
CA THR A 16 -4.20 11.24 36.70
C THR A 16 -5.43 11.47 37.59
N GLY A 17 -5.79 12.73 37.85
CA GLY A 17 -6.99 13.11 38.61
C GLY A 17 -8.28 13.16 37.77
N SER A 18 -8.19 13.23 36.45
CA SER A 18 -9.34 13.11 35.55
C SER A 18 -9.64 11.64 35.26
N ARG A 19 -9.99 10.88 36.31
CA ARG A 19 -10.87 9.72 36.14
C ARG A 19 -12.25 10.27 35.82
N ARG A 20 -12.41 10.75 34.58
CA ARG A 20 -13.71 10.93 33.96
C ARG A 20 -14.35 9.54 34.03
N ALA A 21 -15.18 9.34 35.04
CA ALA A 21 -15.81 8.07 35.33
C ALA A 21 -16.57 7.67 34.08
N LEU A 22 -15.98 6.76 33.29
CA LEU A 22 -16.64 6.18 32.15
C LEU A 22 -17.90 5.50 32.71
N PRO A 23 -19.09 5.79 32.15
CA PRO A 23 -20.31 5.16 32.63
C PRO A 23 -20.12 3.64 32.55
N PRO A 24 -20.58 2.90 33.57
CA PRO A 24 -20.42 1.45 33.59
C PRO A 24 -21.06 0.83 32.34
N PRO A 25 -20.42 -0.17 31.72
CA PRO A 25 -20.95 -0.84 30.56
C PRO A 25 -22.33 -1.42 30.90
N ARG A 26 -23.35 -1.01 30.14
CA ARG A 26 -24.75 -1.40 30.38
C ARG A 26 -25.05 -2.85 30.00
N HIS A 27 -24.09 -3.55 29.40
CA HIS A 27 -24.24 -4.91 28.92
C HIS A 27 -23.20 -5.81 29.59
N GLN A 28 -23.66 -6.89 30.20
CA GLN A 28 -22.76 -7.93 30.71
C GLN A 28 -22.10 -8.65 29.53
N PRO A 29 -20.82 -9.04 29.65
CA PRO A 29 -20.18 -9.89 28.67
C PRO A 29 -20.94 -11.22 28.57
N ARG A 30 -21.33 -11.59 27.35
CA ARG A 30 -22.11 -12.80 27.07
C ARG A 30 -21.25 -14.04 27.31
N ALA A 31 -21.58 -14.82 28.34
CA ALA A 31 -20.82 -16.01 28.73
C ALA A 31 -21.20 -17.29 27.96
N THR A 32 -22.22 -17.24 27.10
CA THR A 32 -22.70 -18.41 26.34
C THR A 32 -22.42 -18.26 24.85
N PRO A 33 -21.74 -19.24 24.21
CA PRO A 33 -21.66 -19.35 22.77
C PRO A 33 -23.06 -19.41 22.14
N VAL A 34 -23.27 -18.75 20.98
CA VAL A 34 -24.51 -18.93 20.20
C VAL A 34 -24.49 -20.35 19.61
N PRO A 35 -25.50 -21.20 19.84
CA PRO A 35 -25.60 -22.47 19.15
C PRO A 35 -25.87 -22.20 17.66
N MET A 36 -24.95 -22.62 16.79
CA MET A 36 -25.22 -22.74 15.35
C MET A 36 -26.15 -23.94 15.14
N PRO A 37 -27.23 -23.82 14.35
CA PRO A 37 -28.00 -24.98 13.92
C PRO A 37 -27.12 -25.89 13.05
N GLU A 38 -27.10 -27.18 13.36
CA GLU A 38 -26.43 -28.22 12.59
C GLU A 38 -27.05 -28.35 11.19
N PRO A 39 -26.24 -28.62 10.15
CA PRO A 39 -26.74 -28.81 8.79
C PRO A 39 -27.36 -30.21 8.63
N PRO A 40 -28.66 -30.34 8.28
CA PRO A 40 -29.19 -31.62 7.82
C PRO A 40 -28.75 -31.90 6.38
N SER A 41 -28.29 -33.13 6.14
CA SER A 41 -27.91 -33.65 4.83
C SER A 41 -29.06 -33.58 3.81
N ALA A 42 -28.72 -33.18 2.58
CA ALA A 42 -29.62 -32.97 1.44
C ALA A 42 -30.25 -34.29 0.92
N PRO A 43 -31.32 -34.29 0.07
CA PRO A 43 -31.15 -33.86 -1.33
C PRO A 43 -32.37 -33.26 -2.08
N LYS A 44 -32.05 -32.62 -3.22
CA LYS A 44 -32.82 -32.31 -4.46
C LYS A 44 -33.42 -30.91 -4.67
N GLN A 45 -32.73 -30.20 -5.57
CA GLN A 45 -33.22 -29.46 -6.76
C GLN A 45 -34.07 -28.19 -6.55
N ALA A 46 -33.45 -27.03 -6.76
CA ALA A 46 -33.77 -26.10 -7.85
C ALA A 46 -32.90 -24.83 -7.78
N GLN A 47 -32.16 -24.60 -8.86
CA GLN A 47 -31.74 -23.29 -9.41
C GLN A 47 -31.37 -22.15 -8.46
N VAL A 48 -30.06 -21.94 -8.29
CA VAL A 48 -29.49 -20.59 -8.47
C VAL A 48 -28.07 -20.76 -8.99
N GLN A 49 -27.78 -20.14 -10.13
CA GLN A 49 -26.42 -20.00 -10.65
C GLN A 49 -25.52 -19.43 -9.54
N PRO A 50 -24.36 -20.02 -9.23
CA PRO A 50 -23.33 -19.28 -8.54
C PRO A 50 -22.93 -18.16 -9.50
N ALA A 51 -23.29 -16.93 -9.14
CA ALA A 51 -22.63 -15.76 -9.68
C ALA A 51 -21.13 -16.04 -9.57
N GLU A 52 -20.46 -16.04 -10.71
CA GLU A 52 -19.01 -16.06 -10.81
C GLU A 52 -18.49 -14.89 -9.98
N THR A 53 -18.20 -15.13 -8.70
CA THR A 53 -17.22 -14.34 -7.98
C THR A 53 -16.00 -14.36 -8.91
N PRO A 54 -15.53 -13.21 -9.43
CA PRO A 54 -14.34 -13.22 -10.24
C PRO A 54 -13.28 -13.92 -9.40
N ALA A 55 -12.79 -15.03 -9.94
CA ALA A 55 -11.70 -15.79 -9.36
C ALA A 55 -10.70 -14.75 -8.89
N GLN A 56 -10.48 -14.68 -7.57
CA GLN A 56 -9.32 -13.99 -7.05
C GLN A 56 -8.17 -14.64 -7.78
N THR A 57 -7.58 -13.91 -8.74
CA THR A 57 -6.43 -14.35 -9.48
C THR A 57 -5.37 -14.71 -8.45
N THR A 58 -5.29 -16.00 -8.13
CA THR A 58 -4.15 -16.59 -7.46
C THR A 58 -3.01 -16.50 -8.46
N ALA A 59 -2.28 -15.40 -8.47
CA ALA A 59 -0.94 -15.33 -9.05
C ALA A 59 -0.30 -13.97 -8.75
N ALA A 60 0.48 -13.93 -7.70
CA ALA A 60 1.90 -13.65 -7.92
C ALA A 60 2.64 -14.51 -6.91
N SER A 61 3.41 -15.48 -7.39
CA SER A 61 4.55 -15.99 -6.64
C SER A 61 5.21 -14.79 -5.99
N VAL A 62 5.40 -14.84 -4.67
CA VAL A 62 6.13 -13.81 -3.93
C VAL A 62 7.57 -13.93 -4.41
N THR A 63 7.86 -13.33 -5.56
CA THR A 63 9.20 -13.27 -6.11
C THR A 63 9.99 -12.40 -5.16
N ASP A 64 11.13 -12.91 -4.72
CA ASP A 64 11.97 -12.20 -3.79
C ASP A 64 12.41 -10.87 -4.41
N LEU A 65 12.21 -9.78 -3.67
CA LEU A 65 12.43 -8.42 -4.16
C LEU A 65 13.85 -7.98 -3.80
N ALA A 66 14.71 -7.83 -4.80
CA ALA A 66 16.02 -7.25 -4.61
C ALA A 66 15.93 -5.74 -4.33
N LYS A 67 16.69 -5.26 -3.33
CA LYS A 67 16.81 -3.83 -3.03
C LYS A 67 17.72 -3.17 -4.06
N VAL A 68 17.22 -2.10 -4.70
CA VAL A 68 17.96 -1.31 -5.69
C VAL A 68 17.92 0.16 -5.32
N SER A 69 19.05 0.86 -5.48
CA SER A 69 19.15 2.32 -5.38
C SER A 69 19.19 2.92 -6.79
N LEU A 70 18.27 3.85 -7.07
CA LEU A 70 18.11 4.51 -8.37
C LEU A 70 18.09 6.03 -8.17
N TYR A 71 18.68 6.77 -9.12
CA TYR A 71 18.57 8.22 -9.18
C TYR A 71 17.34 8.59 -10.02
N LEU A 72 16.50 9.45 -9.47
CA LEU A 72 15.34 10.05 -10.13
C LEU A 72 15.54 11.57 -10.13
N ASP A 73 15.03 12.22 -11.17
CA ASP A 73 14.94 13.67 -11.16
C ASP A 73 13.80 14.13 -10.22
N GLU A 74 13.80 15.41 -9.89
CA GLU A 74 12.81 16.02 -8.99
C GLU A 74 11.39 15.89 -9.54
N PHE A 75 11.23 15.99 -10.86
CA PHE A 75 9.93 15.86 -11.52
C PHE A 75 9.35 14.45 -11.36
N THR A 76 10.15 13.41 -11.61
CA THR A 76 9.70 12.02 -11.43
C THR A 76 9.40 11.72 -9.96
N ASP A 77 10.21 12.21 -9.01
CA ASP A 77 9.93 12.00 -7.58
C ASP A 77 8.61 12.65 -7.16
N THR A 78 8.36 13.88 -7.61
CA THR A 78 7.11 14.61 -7.36
C THR A 78 5.90 13.88 -7.97
N TYR A 79 6.05 13.31 -9.17
CA TYR A 79 5.03 12.49 -9.78
C TYR A 79 4.70 11.25 -8.94
N LEU A 80 5.72 10.54 -8.44
CA LEU A 80 5.52 9.36 -7.60
C LEU A 80 4.77 9.68 -6.29
N GLU A 81 5.07 10.83 -5.66
CA GLU A 81 4.32 11.29 -4.48
C GLU A 81 2.88 11.68 -4.82
N THR A 82 2.65 12.30 -5.98
CA THR A 82 1.31 12.64 -6.45
C THR A 82 0.47 11.38 -6.65
N VAL A 83 1.02 10.36 -7.32
CA VAL A 83 0.36 9.05 -7.51
C VAL A 83 0.01 8.43 -6.17
N ARG A 84 0.94 8.46 -5.20
CA ARG A 84 0.70 7.96 -3.85
C ARG A 84 -0.43 8.71 -3.16
N ALA A 85 -0.51 10.03 -3.29
CA ALA A 85 -1.59 10.84 -2.72
C ALA A 85 -2.95 10.47 -3.36
N THR A 86 -3.02 10.37 -4.68
CA THR A 86 -4.22 9.98 -5.43
C THR A 86 -4.70 8.57 -5.05
N ALA A 87 -3.78 7.62 -4.90
CA ALA A 87 -4.12 6.24 -4.54
C ALA A 87 -4.77 6.12 -3.15
N ARG A 88 -4.46 7.04 -2.22
CA ARG A 88 -5.08 7.04 -0.88
C ARG A 88 -6.55 7.42 -0.90
N THR A 89 -6.94 8.32 -1.81
CA THR A 89 -8.31 8.80 -1.95
C THR A 89 -9.13 7.96 -2.92
N ALA A 90 -8.47 7.23 -3.84
CA ALA A 90 -9.10 6.33 -4.79
C ALA A 90 -9.90 5.18 -4.12
N ARG A 91 -10.87 4.64 -4.87
CA ARG A 91 -11.68 3.47 -4.51
C ARG A 91 -11.68 2.50 -5.70
N PRO A 92 -11.24 1.24 -5.54
CA PRO A 92 -10.67 0.65 -4.33
C PRO A 92 -9.33 1.30 -3.93
N ARG A 93 -8.99 1.24 -2.63
CA ARG A 93 -7.70 1.76 -2.14
C ARG A 93 -6.58 0.83 -2.56
N VAL A 94 -5.49 1.38 -3.08
CA VAL A 94 -4.31 0.62 -3.50
C VAL A 94 -3.09 1.16 -2.77
N ASP A 95 -2.21 0.27 -2.29
CA ASP A 95 -0.93 0.67 -1.71
C ASP A 95 0.09 1.01 -2.81
N ALA A 96 -0.01 2.22 -3.35
CA ALA A 96 0.86 2.73 -4.41
C ALA A 96 2.19 3.24 -3.82
N THR A 97 2.99 2.33 -3.26
CA THR A 97 4.38 2.65 -2.87
C THR A 97 5.22 3.01 -4.10
N ARG A 98 6.29 3.80 -3.92
CA ARG A 98 7.20 4.20 -5.01
C ARG A 98 7.71 2.97 -5.79
N SER A 99 8.12 1.91 -5.08
CA SER A 99 8.59 0.67 -5.70
C SER A 99 7.49 -0.11 -6.44
N ALA A 100 6.23 -0.04 -6.00
CA ALA A 100 5.11 -0.64 -6.74
C ALA A 100 4.86 0.08 -8.07
N VAL A 101 4.90 1.42 -8.06
CA VAL A 101 4.74 2.23 -9.28
C VAL A 101 5.90 1.99 -10.25
N VAL A 102 7.14 1.96 -9.77
CA VAL A 102 8.31 1.67 -10.60
C VAL A 102 8.22 0.27 -11.23
N ARG A 103 7.83 -0.76 -10.46
CA ARG A 103 7.61 -2.10 -11.00
C ARG A 103 6.53 -2.12 -12.09
N LEU A 104 5.39 -1.47 -11.86
CA LEU A 104 4.32 -1.36 -12.86
C LEU A 104 4.82 -0.70 -14.15
N ALA A 105 5.60 0.38 -14.02
CA ALA A 105 6.17 1.07 -15.17
C ALA A 105 7.15 0.17 -15.95
N LEU A 106 8.02 -0.57 -15.26
CA LEU A 106 8.95 -1.51 -15.89
C LEU A 106 8.24 -2.70 -16.55
N THR A 107 7.17 -3.23 -15.96
CA THR A 107 6.33 -4.26 -16.60
C THR A 107 5.73 -3.72 -17.89
N ARG A 108 5.12 -2.53 -17.87
CA ARG A 108 4.57 -1.91 -19.08
C ARG A 108 5.64 -1.60 -20.14
N LEU A 109 6.83 -1.20 -19.72
CA LEU A 109 7.95 -0.97 -20.63
C LEU A 109 8.36 -2.28 -21.33
N ALA A 110 8.43 -3.38 -20.58
CA ALA A 110 8.75 -4.70 -21.12
C ALA A 110 7.69 -5.23 -22.08
N ASP A 111 6.41 -4.90 -21.85
CA ASP A 111 5.32 -5.26 -22.76
C ASP A 111 5.38 -4.47 -24.08
N GLN A 112 5.97 -3.28 -24.07
CA GLN A 112 5.99 -2.36 -25.21
C GLN A 112 7.29 -2.43 -26.03
N LEU A 113 8.43 -2.65 -25.39
CA LEU A 113 9.74 -2.57 -26.01
C LEU A 113 10.59 -3.80 -25.72
N ASN A 114 11.19 -4.35 -26.77
CA ASN A 114 12.28 -5.31 -26.64
C ASN A 114 13.53 -4.59 -26.08
N PRO A 115 14.35 -5.25 -25.23
CA PRO A 115 15.66 -4.75 -24.80
C PRO A 115 16.49 -4.01 -25.86
N ALA A 116 16.56 -4.51 -27.10
CA ALA A 116 17.32 -3.85 -28.17
C ALA A 116 16.76 -2.46 -28.52
N GLN A 117 15.44 -2.31 -28.51
CA GLN A 117 14.77 -1.03 -28.78
C GLN A 117 14.99 -0.05 -27.63
N VAL A 118 14.96 -0.53 -26.38
CA VAL A 118 15.27 0.30 -25.20
C VAL A 118 16.68 0.88 -25.32
N VAL A 119 17.67 0.08 -25.69
CA VAL A 119 19.05 0.55 -25.90
C VAL A 119 19.10 1.61 -27.00
N ASN A 120 18.40 1.40 -28.12
CA ASN A 120 18.36 2.37 -29.22
C ASN A 120 17.68 3.69 -28.82
N GLU A 121 16.64 3.67 -27.98
CA GLU A 121 16.03 4.89 -27.41
C GLU A 121 17.01 5.62 -26.49
N LEU A 122 17.68 4.89 -25.59
CA LEU A 122 18.67 5.49 -24.69
C LEU A 122 19.84 6.12 -25.45
N GLN A 123 20.30 5.51 -26.54
CA GLN A 123 21.33 6.08 -27.41
C GLN A 123 20.85 7.36 -28.09
N ARG A 124 19.61 7.39 -28.59
CA ARG A 124 19.01 8.60 -29.18
C ARG A 124 18.89 9.74 -28.17
N ASN A 125 18.45 9.45 -26.94
CA ASN A 125 18.37 10.43 -25.86
C ASN A 125 19.75 10.91 -25.38
N ALA A 126 20.75 10.03 -25.38
CA ALA A 126 22.12 10.43 -25.05
C ALA A 126 22.74 11.33 -26.13
N ALA A 127 22.42 11.11 -27.42
CA ALA A 127 22.90 11.95 -28.51
C ALA A 127 22.37 13.40 -28.43
N THR A 128 21.22 13.63 -27.79
CA THR A 128 20.73 14.99 -27.51
C THR A 128 21.35 15.60 -26.25
N HIS A 129 22.04 14.81 -25.43
CA HIS A 129 22.69 15.23 -24.19
C HIS A 129 24.20 14.96 -24.28
N THR A 130 24.89 15.72 -25.13
CA THR A 130 26.34 15.62 -25.31
C THR A 130 27.09 16.23 -24.11
N GLY A 131 27.14 15.49 -23.00
CA GLY A 131 28.16 15.63 -21.97
C GLY A 131 29.35 14.71 -22.26
N PRO A 132 30.56 14.98 -21.75
CA PRO A 132 31.74 14.16 -22.00
C PRO A 132 31.47 12.72 -21.51
N GLY A 133 31.20 11.83 -22.47
CA GLY A 133 30.87 10.45 -22.20
C GLY A 133 32.00 9.74 -21.46
N ARG A 134 31.64 8.81 -20.57
CA ARG A 134 32.60 7.92 -19.91
C ARG A 134 33.28 7.07 -20.99
N LYS A 135 34.58 7.26 -21.22
CA LYS A 135 35.36 6.39 -22.12
C LYS A 135 35.27 4.96 -21.60
N ARG A 136 34.78 4.05 -22.44
CA ARG A 136 34.86 2.61 -22.19
C ARG A 136 36.32 2.23 -22.42
N ALA A 137 37.02 1.91 -21.33
CA ALA A 137 38.29 1.21 -21.36
C ALA A 137 38.03 -0.30 -21.53
#